data_AF-A0A093PMR8-F1
#
_entry.id   AF-A0A093PMR8-F1
#
_cell.length_a   1.000
_cell.length_b   1.000
_cell.length_c   1.000
_cell.angle_alpha   90.00
_cell.angle_beta   90.00
_cell.angle_gamma   90.00
#
_symmetry.space_group_name_H-M   'P 1'
#
loop_
_entity.id
_entity.type
_entity.pdbx_description
1 polymer ?
#
loop_
_entity_poly.entity_id
_entity_poly.type
_entity_poly.pdbx_seq_one_letter_code
_entity_poly.pdbx_strand_id
1 'polypeptide(L)'
;RKKCVEKEGDAAKRWSDKWGFLKTPLEELIGDEKKDAKPKIELPEHMRIRPVTPVEKYIKVLPSPPVPKTTQGFIGWRSAVPGLELEIDHQIRSCKGALCRSL
;
A
#
# COMPACT_ATOMS: atom_id res chain seq x y z
N ARG A 1 -36.22 -30.67 -29.95
CA ARG A 1 -36.26 -29.63 -28.90
C ARG A 1 -37.04 -30.08 -27.65
N LYS A 2 -38.34 -30.42 -27.73
CA LYS A 2 -39.15 -30.89 -26.58
C LYS A 2 -38.53 -32.06 -25.80
N LYS A 3 -38.07 -33.12 -26.49
CA LYS A 3 -37.39 -34.28 -25.87
C LYS A 3 -36.08 -33.94 -25.13
N CYS A 4 -35.41 -32.83 -25.46
CA CYS A 4 -34.18 -32.41 -24.77
C CYS A 4 -34.54 -31.78 -23.42
N VAL A 5 -35.56 -30.90 -23.43
CA VAL A 5 -36.09 -30.23 -22.25
C VAL A 5 -36.63 -31.25 -21.23
N GLU A 6 -37.32 -32.30 -21.69
CA GLU A 6 -37.80 -33.37 -20.82
C GLU A 6 -36.65 -34.15 -20.17
N LYS A 7 -35.61 -34.47 -20.95
CA LYS A 7 -34.39 -35.14 -20.43
C LYS A 7 -33.63 -34.29 -19.43
N GLU A 8 -33.54 -32.98 -19.66
CA GLU A 8 -32.94 -32.02 -18.73
C GLU A 8 -33.73 -31.97 -17.41
N GLY A 9 -35.07 -31.92 -17.50
CA GLY A 9 -35.94 -31.96 -16.32
C GLY A 9 -35.80 -33.26 -15.52
N ASP A 10 -35.71 -34.40 -16.19
CA ASP A 10 -35.52 -35.70 -15.53
C ASP A 10 -34.13 -35.83 -14.89
N ALA A 11 -33.09 -35.27 -15.54
CA ALA A 11 -31.74 -35.23 -14.99
C ALA A 11 -31.66 -34.33 -13.75
N ALA A 12 -32.33 -33.19 -13.77
CA ALA A 12 -32.40 -32.28 -12.63
C ALA A 12 -33.09 -32.92 -11.41
N LYS A 13 -34.20 -33.66 -11.63
CA LYS A 13 -34.89 -34.40 -10.56
C LYS A 13 -34.05 -35.51 -9.95
N ARG A 14 -33.27 -36.22 -10.80
CA ARG A 14 -32.39 -37.33 -10.36
C ARG A 14 -31.02 -36.85 -9.87
N TRP A 15 -30.79 -35.54 -9.88
CA TRP A 15 -29.49 -34.96 -9.57
C TRP A 15 -29.09 -35.21 -8.12
N SER A 16 -30.02 -35.01 -7.18
CA SER A 16 -29.78 -35.20 -5.74
C SER A 16 -29.40 -36.64 -5.38
N ASP A 17 -29.96 -37.62 -6.09
CA ASP A 17 -29.71 -39.03 -5.81
C ASP A 17 -28.47 -39.56 -6.56
N LYS A 18 -28.19 -39.06 -7.77
CA LYS A 18 -27.04 -39.51 -8.56
C LYS A 18 -25.71 -38.91 -8.09
N TRP A 19 -25.73 -37.68 -7.60
CA TRP A 19 -24.50 -36.98 -7.22
C TRP A 19 -24.04 -37.22 -5.78
N GLY A 20 -24.76 -38.08 -5.02
CA GLY A 20 -24.31 -38.48 -3.69
C GLY A 20 -24.24 -37.31 -2.71
N PHE A 21 -25.26 -36.45 -2.71
CA PHE A 21 -25.35 -35.39 -1.70
C PHE A 21 -25.30 -35.99 -0.31
N LEU A 22 -24.60 -35.30 0.59
CA LEU A 22 -24.49 -35.68 1.99
C LEU A 22 -25.89 -35.58 2.63
N LYS A 23 -26.58 -36.71 2.73
CA LYS A 23 -27.93 -36.83 3.33
C LYS A 23 -27.86 -36.93 4.85
N THR A 24 -26.68 -37.18 5.40
CA THR A 24 -26.44 -37.28 6.83
C THR A 24 -26.51 -35.90 7.48
N PRO A 25 -27.30 -35.73 8.56
CA PRO A 25 -27.32 -34.49 9.32
C PRO A 25 -25.93 -34.18 9.88
N LEU A 26 -25.63 -32.89 10.03
CA LEU A 26 -24.33 -32.42 10.49
C LEU A 26 -23.97 -33.03 11.86
N GLU A 27 -24.98 -33.24 12.70
CA GLU A 27 -24.88 -33.79 14.05
C GLU A 27 -24.36 -35.23 14.08
N GLU A 28 -24.62 -36.05 13.05
CA GLU A 28 -24.06 -37.41 12.94
C GLU A 28 -22.60 -37.39 12.43
N LEU A 29 -22.24 -36.37 11.66
CA LEU A 29 -20.88 -36.20 11.12
C LEU A 29 -19.92 -35.62 12.14
N ILE A 30 -20.42 -34.74 13.00
CA ILE A 30 -19.77 -34.31 14.25
C ILE A 30 -20.07 -35.40 15.30
N GLY A 31 -19.75 -36.67 14.99
CA GLY A 31 -19.79 -37.73 15.99
C GLY A 31 -19.00 -37.29 17.22
N ASP A 32 -19.42 -37.73 18.42
CA ASP A 32 -18.86 -37.36 19.72
C ASP A 32 -17.34 -37.18 19.65
N GLU A 33 -16.89 -35.95 19.37
CA GLU A 33 -15.48 -35.59 19.39
C GLU A 33 -15.11 -35.77 20.85
N LYS A 34 -14.57 -36.95 21.20
CA LYS A 34 -13.88 -37.13 22.45
C LYS A 34 -12.90 -35.98 22.50
N LYS A 35 -13.13 -35.07 23.43
CA LYS A 35 -12.21 -34.00 23.78
C LYS A 35 -11.02 -34.65 24.48
N ASP A 36 -10.36 -35.58 23.80
CA ASP A 36 -9.02 -35.99 24.13
C ASP A 36 -8.25 -34.67 24.13
N ALA A 37 -7.71 -34.32 25.30
CA ALA A 37 -7.09 -33.04 25.55
C ALA A 37 -6.04 -32.80 24.46
N LYS A 38 -6.39 -31.99 23.45
CA LYS A 38 -5.54 -31.73 22.30
C LYS A 38 -4.17 -31.34 22.85
N PRO A 39 -3.09 -32.08 22.53
CA PRO A 39 -1.77 -31.72 23.02
C PRO A 39 -1.52 -30.28 22.59
N LYS A 40 -1.05 -29.44 23.51
CA LYS A 40 -0.71 -28.05 23.21
C LYS A 40 0.43 -28.09 22.19
N ILE A 41 0.08 -27.95 20.91
CA ILE A 41 1.05 -27.87 19.83
C ILE A 41 1.80 -26.55 20.05
N GLU A 42 3.06 -26.65 20.46
CA GLU A 42 3.92 -25.47 20.56
C GLU A 42 4.17 -24.93 19.15
N LEU A 43 3.96 -23.63 18.96
CA LEU A 43 4.15 -23.01 17.65
C LEU A 43 5.63 -23.15 17.25
N PRO A 44 5.94 -23.79 16.10
CA PRO A 44 7.31 -23.96 15.62
C PRO A 44 8.02 -22.63 15.47
N GLU A 45 9.34 -22.60 15.75
CA GLU A 45 10.14 -21.38 15.79
C GLU A 45 10.05 -20.54 14.50
N HIS A 46 10.05 -21.20 13.34
CA HIS A 46 9.96 -20.53 12.04
C HIS A 46 8.58 -19.92 11.74
N MET A 47 7.54 -20.33 12.49
CA MET A 47 6.18 -19.80 12.38
C MET A 47 5.95 -18.66 13.39
N ARG A 48 6.86 -18.44 14.33
CA ARG A 48 6.79 -17.33 15.28
C ARG A 48 7.08 -16.03 14.53
N ILE A 49 6.14 -15.08 14.62
CA ILE A 49 6.33 -13.74 14.08
C ILE A 49 7.44 -13.08 14.88
N ARG A 50 8.52 -12.69 14.20
CA ARG A 50 9.56 -11.90 14.84
C ARG A 50 8.98 -10.55 15.21
N PRO A 51 9.18 -10.07 16.44
CA PRO A 51 8.76 -8.73 16.81
C PRO A 51 9.45 -7.75 15.87
N VAL A 52 8.66 -6.86 15.27
CA VAL A 52 9.17 -5.83 14.37
C VAL A 52 10.15 -4.99 15.18
N THR A 53 11.39 -4.92 14.73
CA THR A 53 12.37 -4.02 15.35
C THR A 53 11.79 -2.61 15.35
N PRO A 54 11.75 -1.92 16.51
CA PRO A 54 11.14 -0.60 16.58
C PRO A 54 11.84 0.32 15.59
N VAL A 55 11.02 0.96 14.75
CA VAL A 55 11.45 1.81 13.63
C VAL A 55 12.37 2.93 14.11
N GLU A 56 12.17 3.38 15.35
CA GLU A 56 12.99 4.36 16.09
C GLU A 56 14.49 4.03 16.12
N LYS A 57 14.86 2.74 16.07
CA LYS A 57 16.28 2.34 16.01
C LYS A 57 16.96 2.76 14.71
N TYR A 58 16.19 2.85 13.62
CA TYR A 58 16.69 3.08 12.26
C TYR A 58 16.26 4.43 11.67
N ILE A 59 15.14 5.00 12.13
CA ILE A 59 14.63 6.30 11.67
C ILE A 59 14.84 7.33 12.77
N LYS A 60 15.91 8.11 12.65
CA LYS A 60 16.14 9.29 13.48
C LYS A 60 15.62 10.51 12.74
N VAL A 61 14.55 11.13 13.23
CA VAL A 61 14.03 12.38 12.69
C VAL A 61 14.90 13.53 13.20
N LEU A 62 15.91 13.90 12.41
CA LEU A 62 16.74 15.08 12.67
C LEU A 62 16.14 16.31 11.96
N PRO A 63 16.35 17.53 12.48
CA PRO A 63 15.95 18.73 11.78
C PRO A 63 16.66 18.85 10.42
N SER A 64 16.00 19.49 9.47
CA SER A 64 16.58 19.72 8.14
C SER A 64 17.87 20.55 8.24
N PRO A 65 18.89 20.24 7.41
CA PRO A 65 20.12 21.01 7.40
C PRO A 65 19.86 22.48 6.99
N PRO A 66 20.71 23.43 7.41
CA PRO A 66 20.58 24.82 7.01
C PRO A 66 20.70 24.94 5.48
N VAL A 67 19.92 25.86 4.90
CA VAL A 67 19.93 26.11 3.45
C VAL A 67 21.36 26.40 2.99
N PRO A 68 21.88 25.65 2.00
CA PRO A 68 23.25 25.84 1.56
C PRO A 68 23.38 27.16 0.80
N LYS A 69 24.43 27.93 1.12
CA LYS A 69 24.77 29.18 0.42
C LYS A 69 25.43 28.89 -0.93
N THR A 70 24.75 28.18 -1.84
CA THR A 70 25.32 27.81 -3.15
C THR A 70 25.18 28.93 -4.16
N THR A 71 26.10 29.01 -5.11
CA THR A 71 26.26 30.10 -6.08
C THR A 71 25.35 30.01 -7.32
N GLN A 72 24.61 28.92 -7.54
CA GLN A 72 23.96 28.69 -8.84
C GLN A 72 22.47 28.29 -8.80
N GLY A 73 21.90 27.93 -7.64
CA GLY A 73 20.54 27.37 -7.57
C GLY A 73 19.41 28.32 -7.14
N PHE A 74 19.73 29.48 -6.56
CA PHE A 74 18.73 30.32 -5.87
C PHE A 74 18.93 31.80 -6.17
N ILE A 75 18.67 32.19 -7.42
CA ILE A 75 18.78 33.59 -7.87
C ILE A 75 17.76 34.48 -7.14
N GLY A 76 16.55 33.98 -6.89
CA GLY A 76 15.47 34.78 -6.29
C GLY A 76 15.61 35.12 -4.80
N TRP A 77 16.52 34.49 -4.07
CA TRP A 77 16.60 34.61 -2.61
C TRP A 77 17.67 35.63 -2.21
N ARG A 78 18.56 35.94 -3.17
CA ARG A 78 19.68 36.87 -3.06
C ARG A 78 19.33 38.27 -3.52
N SER A 79 18.21 38.46 -4.25
CA SER A 79 17.75 39.78 -4.70
C SER A 79 17.51 40.74 -3.53
N ALA A 80 17.10 40.21 -2.37
CA ALA A 80 16.87 40.97 -1.16
C ALA A 80 18.10 41.12 -0.24
N VAL A 81 19.25 40.54 -0.60
CA VAL A 81 20.47 40.63 0.21
C VAL A 81 21.23 41.92 -0.13
N PRO A 82 21.49 42.81 0.85
CA PRO A 82 22.26 44.04 0.61
C PRO A 82 23.63 43.73 -0.01
N GLY A 83 23.95 44.36 -1.14
CA GLY A 83 25.17 44.10 -1.92
C GLY A 83 25.08 43.04 -3.02
N LEU A 84 23.95 42.35 -3.17
CA LEU A 84 23.62 41.44 -4.30
C LEU A 84 22.33 41.87 -5.03
N GLU A 85 22.02 43.17 -4.96
CA GLU A 85 20.77 43.83 -5.39
C GLU A 85 20.49 43.68 -6.90
N LEU A 86 19.96 42.51 -7.29
CA LEU A 86 19.57 42.23 -8.67
C LEU A 86 18.23 42.89 -9.06
N GLU A 87 17.44 43.34 -8.09
CA GLU A 87 16.21 44.12 -8.31
C GLU A 87 16.46 45.59 -8.01
N ILE A 88 16.35 46.44 -9.04
CA ILE A 88 16.31 47.89 -8.91
C ILE A 88 15.00 48.34 -9.56
N ASP A 89 14.16 49.06 -8.82
CA ASP A 89 12.93 49.69 -9.32
C ASP A 89 11.98 48.74 -10.09
N HIS A 90 11.79 47.52 -9.58
CA HIS A 90 10.97 46.45 -10.21
C HIS A 90 11.43 45.99 -11.60
N GLN A 91 12.64 46.36 -12.02
CA GLN A 91 13.23 45.88 -13.26
C GLN A 91 14.25 44.78 -12.96
N ILE A 92 13.96 43.55 -13.41
CA ILE A 92 14.90 42.44 -13.33
C ILE A 92 16.01 42.69 -14.35
N ARG A 93 17.21 43.02 -13.86
CA ARG A 93 18.39 43.11 -14.72
C ARG A 93 18.94 41.71 -14.96
N SER A 94 19.11 41.36 -16.23
CA SER A 94 19.85 40.15 -16.60
C SER A 94 21.28 40.24 -16.05
N CYS A 95 21.82 39.11 -15.56
CA CYS A 95 23.22 38.99 -15.14
C CYS A 95 24.24 39.32 -16.25
N LYS A 96 23.78 39.48 -17.51
CA LYS A 96 24.59 39.91 -18.66
C LYS A 96 24.58 41.43 -18.90
N GLY A 97 23.95 42.24 -18.04
CA GLY A 97 24.04 43.70 -18.10
C GLY A 97 23.27 44.39 -19.23
N ALA A 98 22.43 43.67 -19.98
CA ALA A 98 21.62 44.30 -21.03
C ALA A 98 20.35 44.93 -20.44
N LEU A 99 20.24 46.27 -20.56
CA LEU A 99 19.00 47.00 -20.36
C LEU A 99 18.09 46.73 -21.56
N CYS A 100 17.01 45.97 -21.36
CA CYS A 100 15.93 45.94 -22.32
C CYS A 100 15.16 47.27 -22.19
N ARG A 101 15.42 48.23 -23.08
CA ARG A 101 14.47 49.32 -23.30
C ARG A 101 13.35 48.77 -24.16
N SER A 102 12.14 48.73 -23.63
CA SER A 102 10.93 48.61 -24.45
C SER A 102 10.82 49.87 -25.30
N LEU A 103 10.94 49.71 -26.62
CA LEU A 103 10.35 50.62 -27.61
C LEU A 103 8.97 50.07 -27.97
#